data_AF-A0A4S9YAP5-F1
#
_entry.id   AF-A0A4S9YAP5-F1
#
_cell.length_a   1.000
_cell.length_b   1.000
_cell.length_c   1.000
_cell.angle_alpha   90.00
_cell.angle_beta   90.00
_cell.angle_gamma   90.00
#
_symmetry.space_group_name_H-M   'P 1'
#
loop_
_entity.id
_entity.type
_entity.pdbx_description
1 polymer ?
#
loop_
_entity_poly.entity_id
_entity_poly.type
_entity_poly.pdbx_seq_one_letter_code
_entity_poly.pdbx_strand_id
1 'polypeptide(L)'
;MDFPSDTAKSSEYAALKAFLNDESSLEETVDNFISTPDSSSTEDKLLRSWDALGLTASQTPADSPSQEKLVSFLTALRQRDTNVGDVEGKTVSWSTLPLFGRQIREHWNYDERAAQKDAETARSWANANAFAARVTATASAFDSSDPLDFSLYAIWALRAALEDKDDVPEATVAAAAMWILFAGEVLRKQSKEQRSYEGKVAQAGNKYPNKEWNGFEMDRWRSWNNRFANISEVSPYKEIKDIAKKTKRHMGDLANC
;
A
#
# COMPACT_ATOMS: atom_id res chain seq x y z
N MET A 1 -3.95 12.32 3.40
CA MET A 1 -2.60 11.96 3.90
C MET A 1 -1.83 13.24 4.07
N ASP A 2 -1.01 13.33 5.11
CA ASP A 2 -0.25 14.53 5.40
C ASP A 2 1.16 14.38 4.83
N PHE A 3 1.52 15.27 3.89
CA PHE A 3 2.83 15.35 3.28
C PHE A 3 3.36 16.78 3.49
N PRO A 4 4.68 16.97 3.63
CA PRO A 4 5.25 18.31 3.71
C PRO A 4 4.76 19.20 2.55
N SER A 5 4.43 20.46 2.87
CA SER A 5 3.82 21.39 1.89
C SER A 5 4.72 21.70 0.68
N ASP A 6 6.02 21.45 0.81
CA ASP A 6 7.04 21.61 -0.21
C ASP A 6 7.34 20.34 -1.01
N THR A 7 6.77 19.18 -0.65
CA THR A 7 6.94 17.91 -1.39
C THR A 7 6.59 18.07 -2.87
N ALA A 8 5.49 18.76 -3.18
CA ALA A 8 5.05 19.01 -4.57
C ALA A 8 5.97 19.96 -5.36
N LYS A 9 6.92 20.62 -4.70
CA LYS A 9 7.93 21.50 -5.31
C LYS A 9 9.29 20.81 -5.47
N SER A 10 9.43 19.58 -4.99
CA SER A 10 10.68 18.82 -5.08
C SER A 10 10.97 18.40 -6.53
N SER A 11 12.26 18.27 -6.84
CA SER A 11 12.75 17.69 -8.09
C SER A 11 12.28 16.25 -8.29
N GLU A 12 12.21 15.48 -7.21
CA GLU A 12 11.79 14.08 -7.17
C GLU A 12 10.32 13.95 -7.58
N TYR A 13 9.46 14.81 -7.03
CA TYR A 13 8.04 14.86 -7.43
C TYR A 13 7.90 15.24 -8.90
N ALA A 14 8.63 16.27 -9.36
CA ALA A 14 8.61 16.67 -10.77
C ALA A 14 9.08 15.55 -11.72
N ALA A 15 10.13 14.81 -11.36
CA ALA A 15 10.64 13.68 -12.13
C ALA A 15 9.60 12.54 -12.22
N LEU A 16 8.94 12.20 -11.11
CA LEU A 16 7.86 11.21 -11.12
C LEU A 16 6.68 11.67 -11.99
N LYS A 17 6.29 12.95 -11.92
CA LYS A 17 5.21 13.48 -12.76
C LYS A 17 5.54 13.42 -14.25
N ALA A 18 6.76 13.80 -14.64
CA ALA A 18 7.24 13.68 -16.01
C ALA A 18 7.18 12.22 -16.49
N PHE A 19 7.63 11.29 -15.66
CA PHE A 19 7.59 9.86 -15.97
C PHE A 19 6.16 9.34 -16.17
N LEU A 20 5.24 9.74 -15.29
CA LEU A 20 3.84 9.34 -15.42
C LEU A 20 3.19 9.86 -16.70
N ASN A 21 3.60 11.04 -17.15
CA ASN A 21 3.15 11.70 -18.38
C ASN A 21 3.89 11.24 -19.66
N ASP A 22 4.80 10.27 -19.56
CA ASP A 22 5.64 9.82 -20.68
C ASP A 22 6.58 10.90 -21.24
N GLU A 23 6.92 11.90 -20.41
CA GLU A 23 7.88 12.98 -20.72
C GLU A 23 9.31 12.61 -20.35
N SER A 24 9.51 11.59 -19.51
CA SER A 24 10.81 11.00 -19.18
C SER A 24 10.74 9.48 -19.19
N SER A 25 11.89 8.83 -19.39
CA SER A 25 12.01 7.37 -19.30
C SER A 25 12.14 6.89 -17.85
N LEU A 26 11.96 5.57 -17.65
CA LEU A 26 12.18 4.91 -16.36
C LEU A 26 13.60 5.12 -15.86
N GLU A 27 14.59 4.92 -16.73
CA GLU A 27 16.02 5.06 -16.40
C GLU A 27 16.37 6.48 -16.01
N GLU A 28 15.96 7.48 -16.79
CA GLU A 28 16.18 8.89 -16.45
C GLU A 28 15.54 9.27 -15.10
N THR A 29 14.38 8.71 -14.80
CA THR A 29 13.67 8.99 -13.54
C THR A 29 14.38 8.37 -12.34
N VAL A 30 14.91 7.14 -12.49
CA VAL A 30 15.75 6.48 -11.48
C VAL A 30 17.05 7.27 -11.28
N ASP A 31 17.73 7.64 -12.36
CA ASP A 31 18.97 8.41 -12.30
C ASP A 31 18.74 9.78 -11.63
N ASN A 32 17.62 10.45 -11.90
CA ASN A 32 17.25 11.69 -11.22
C ASN A 32 17.13 11.53 -9.71
N PHE A 33 16.56 10.41 -9.22
CA PHE A 33 16.47 10.13 -7.77
C PHE A 33 17.85 9.84 -7.14
N ILE A 34 18.73 9.16 -7.89
CA ILE A 34 20.07 8.86 -7.42
C ILE A 34 20.90 10.15 -7.36
N SER A 35 20.87 10.94 -8.43
CA SER A 35 21.69 12.12 -8.65
C SER A 35 21.15 13.41 -8.02
N THR A 36 19.98 13.40 -7.38
CA THR A 36 19.42 14.62 -6.79
C THR A 36 20.43 15.26 -5.82
N PRO A 37 20.66 16.59 -5.90
CA PRO A 37 21.66 17.26 -5.09
C PRO A 37 21.47 17.01 -3.61
N ASP A 38 22.59 16.99 -2.89
CA ASP A 38 22.64 16.74 -1.46
C ASP A 38 21.72 17.72 -0.72
N SER A 39 20.80 17.16 0.06
CA SER A 39 20.14 17.84 1.17
C SER A 39 21.11 18.03 2.33
N SER A 40 20.67 18.68 3.41
CA SER A 40 21.43 18.84 4.64
C SER A 40 21.95 17.52 5.22
N SER A 41 21.27 16.39 4.97
CA SER A 41 21.70 15.04 5.33
C SER A 41 21.19 13.97 4.36
N THR A 42 21.77 12.77 4.40
CA THR A 42 21.28 11.58 3.65
C THR A 42 19.85 11.20 4.05
N GLU A 43 19.51 11.30 5.34
CA GLU A 43 18.15 11.03 5.82
C GLU A 43 17.16 12.01 5.18
N ASP A 44 17.44 13.31 5.16
CA ASP A 44 16.56 14.30 4.52
C ASP A 44 16.32 14.01 3.03
N LYS A 45 17.36 13.52 2.31
CA LYS A 45 17.25 13.14 0.89
C LYS A 45 16.28 11.98 0.71
N LEU A 46 16.43 10.96 1.55
CA LEU A 46 15.58 9.76 1.52
C LEU A 46 14.14 10.11 1.87
N LEU A 47 13.91 10.85 2.96
CA LEU A 47 12.57 11.26 3.39
C LEU A 47 11.88 12.07 2.29
N ARG A 48 12.54 13.08 1.72
CA ARG A 48 12.01 13.86 0.59
C ARG A 48 11.65 12.99 -0.62
N SER A 49 12.50 12.01 -0.95
CA SER A 49 12.28 11.09 -2.06
C SER A 49 11.05 10.21 -1.83
N TRP A 50 10.88 9.69 -0.62
CA TRP A 50 9.75 8.85 -0.25
C TRP A 50 8.45 9.65 -0.10
N ASP A 51 8.52 10.89 0.39
CA ASP A 51 7.38 11.82 0.41
C ASP A 51 6.89 12.09 -1.02
N ALA A 52 7.81 12.35 -1.96
CA ALA A 52 7.48 12.58 -3.36
C ALA A 52 6.80 11.36 -3.99
N LEU A 53 7.33 10.15 -3.74
CA LEU A 53 6.74 8.91 -4.22
C LEU A 53 5.35 8.67 -3.60
N GLY A 54 5.22 8.81 -2.29
CA GLY A 54 3.97 8.64 -1.56
C GLY A 54 2.88 9.63 -2.01
N LEU A 55 3.25 10.91 -2.15
CA LEU A 55 2.34 11.95 -2.64
C LEU A 55 1.88 11.63 -4.07
N THR A 56 2.82 11.29 -4.95
CA THR A 56 2.49 10.94 -6.35
C THR A 56 1.58 9.72 -6.43
N ALA A 57 1.88 8.67 -5.66
CA ALA A 57 1.04 7.47 -5.57
C ALA A 57 -0.38 7.79 -5.09
N SER A 58 -0.50 8.69 -4.11
CA SER A 58 -1.80 9.10 -3.56
C SER A 58 -2.67 9.89 -4.55
N GLN A 59 -2.05 10.65 -5.44
CA GLN A 59 -2.74 11.46 -6.44
C GLN A 59 -3.02 10.66 -7.72
N THR A 60 -2.40 9.50 -7.89
CA THR A 60 -2.59 8.64 -9.05
C THR A 60 -3.81 7.74 -8.85
N PRO A 61 -4.85 7.80 -9.71
CA PRO A 61 -6.04 6.97 -9.53
C PRO A 61 -5.71 5.47 -9.43
N ALA A 62 -6.35 4.77 -8.50
CA ALA A 62 -6.09 3.36 -8.20
C ALA A 62 -6.26 2.40 -9.39
N ASP A 63 -7.13 2.75 -10.33
CA ASP A 63 -7.42 2.00 -11.56
C ASP A 63 -6.58 2.45 -12.77
N SER A 64 -5.75 3.49 -12.61
CA SER A 64 -4.87 3.97 -13.67
C SER A 64 -3.67 3.04 -13.88
N PRO A 65 -3.29 2.74 -15.13
CA PRO A 65 -2.02 2.07 -15.45
C PRO A 65 -0.79 2.80 -14.90
N SER A 66 -0.89 4.11 -14.63
CA SER A 66 0.18 4.91 -14.02
C SER A 66 0.60 4.40 -12.63
N GLN A 67 -0.27 3.69 -11.90
CA GLN A 67 0.11 3.03 -10.65
C GLN A 67 1.22 1.99 -10.89
N GLU A 68 1.15 1.23 -11.99
CA GLU A 68 2.18 0.23 -12.32
C GLU A 68 3.49 0.86 -12.78
N LYS A 69 3.44 2.05 -13.38
CA LYS A 69 4.66 2.82 -13.66
C LYS A 69 5.40 3.12 -12.35
N LEU A 70 4.72 3.58 -11.30
CA LEU A 70 5.34 3.85 -10.00
C LEU A 70 5.95 2.59 -9.35
N VAL A 71 5.28 1.45 -9.48
CA VAL A 71 5.79 0.15 -8.99
C VAL A 71 7.04 -0.27 -9.77
N SER A 72 7.03 -0.08 -11.10
CA SER A 72 8.17 -0.34 -11.97
C SER A 72 9.36 0.55 -11.64
N PHE A 73 9.11 1.84 -11.37
CA PHE A 73 10.10 2.79 -10.86
C PHE A 73 10.75 2.29 -9.56
N LEU A 74 9.95 1.96 -8.55
CA LEU A 74 10.48 1.49 -7.27
C LEU A 74 11.27 0.17 -7.41
N THR A 75 10.79 -0.73 -8.28
CA THR A 75 11.46 -2.00 -8.57
C THR A 75 12.81 -1.77 -9.26
N ALA A 76 12.88 -0.85 -10.23
CA ALA A 76 14.11 -0.47 -10.91
C ALA A 76 15.09 0.24 -9.96
N LEU A 77 14.59 1.09 -9.06
CA LEU A 77 15.41 1.74 -8.03
C LEU A 77 16.04 0.71 -7.07
N ARG A 78 15.28 -0.32 -6.67
CA ARG A 78 15.76 -1.44 -5.84
C ARG A 78 16.89 -2.25 -6.51
N GLN A 79 17.04 -2.17 -7.83
CA GLN A 79 18.14 -2.83 -8.55
C GLN A 79 19.45 -2.03 -8.53
N ARG A 80 19.46 -0.83 -7.93
CA ARG A 80 20.62 0.08 -7.94
C ARG A 80 21.39 -0.05 -6.65
N ASP A 81 22.58 -0.64 -6.73
CA ASP A 81 23.49 -0.72 -5.58
C ASP A 81 24.32 0.56 -5.35
N THR A 82 23.85 1.69 -5.89
CA THR A 82 24.50 2.97 -5.72
C THR A 82 24.36 3.44 -4.28
N ASN A 83 25.48 3.80 -3.66
CA ASN A 83 25.54 4.36 -2.32
C ASN A 83 24.73 5.67 -2.23
N VAL A 84 23.87 5.78 -1.21
CA VAL A 84 23.08 6.99 -0.92
C VAL A 84 23.73 7.86 0.15
N GLY A 85 24.55 7.24 1.01
CA GLY A 85 25.22 7.85 2.15
C GLY A 85 25.00 7.06 3.44
N ASP A 86 25.14 7.74 4.58
CA ASP A 86 25.02 7.12 5.89
C ASP A 86 23.67 7.44 6.56
N VAL A 87 23.00 6.40 7.05
CA VAL A 87 21.78 6.49 7.86
C VAL A 87 22.06 5.79 9.19
N GLU A 88 21.89 6.50 10.31
CA GLU A 88 22.14 5.97 11.66
C GLU A 88 23.52 5.30 11.82
N GLY A 89 24.56 5.86 11.17
CA GLY A 89 25.93 5.36 11.22
C GLY A 89 26.19 4.12 10.35
N LYS A 90 25.28 3.77 9.44
CA LYS A 90 25.44 2.70 8.46
C LYS A 90 25.37 3.26 7.05
N THR A 91 26.35 2.91 6.23
CA THR A 91 26.30 3.20 4.79
C THR A 91 25.20 2.35 4.13
N VAL A 92 24.32 3.01 3.36
CA VAL A 92 23.17 2.38 2.71
C VAL A 92 23.19 2.64 1.21
N SER A 93 22.67 1.70 0.43
CA SER A 93 22.46 1.84 -1.01
C SER A 93 20.97 1.81 -1.36
N TRP A 94 20.61 2.32 -2.53
CA TRP A 94 19.23 2.35 -3.01
C TRP A 94 18.59 0.96 -3.09
N SER A 95 19.39 -0.09 -3.30
CA SER A 95 18.94 -1.48 -3.36
C SER A 95 18.28 -1.97 -2.06
N THR A 96 18.61 -1.34 -0.94
CA THR A 96 18.05 -1.65 0.38
C THR A 96 16.79 -0.84 0.71
N LEU A 97 16.44 0.15 -0.13
CA LEU A 97 15.32 1.08 0.08
C LEU A 97 15.28 1.65 1.51
N PRO A 98 16.36 2.30 1.97
CA PRO A 98 16.50 2.72 3.36
C PRO A 98 15.39 3.72 3.73
N LEU A 99 14.81 3.56 4.92
CA LEU A 99 13.70 4.37 5.45
C LEU A 99 12.37 4.30 4.66
N PHE A 100 12.31 3.60 3.52
CA PHE A 100 11.10 3.55 2.70
C PHE A 100 9.90 3.00 3.48
N GLY A 101 10.04 1.84 4.11
CA GLY A 101 8.97 1.24 4.90
C GLY A 101 8.53 2.11 6.08
N ARG A 102 9.47 2.83 6.72
CA ARG A 102 9.17 3.81 7.79
C ARG A 102 8.35 4.97 7.22
N GLN A 103 8.78 5.54 6.11
CA GLN A 103 8.12 6.73 5.56
C GLN A 103 6.73 6.41 5.02
N ILE A 104 6.56 5.30 4.31
CA ILE A 104 5.24 4.84 3.88
C ILE A 104 4.31 4.68 5.10
N ARG A 105 4.80 4.10 6.21
CA ARG A 105 4.03 3.98 7.45
C ARG A 105 3.55 5.31 8.02
N GLU A 106 4.42 6.32 8.07
CA GLU A 106 4.09 7.64 8.64
C GLU A 106 2.92 8.30 7.88
N HIS A 107 2.92 8.20 6.55
CA HIS A 107 1.81 8.70 5.74
C HIS A 107 0.59 7.78 5.74
N TRP A 108 0.75 6.53 6.17
CA TRP A 108 -0.31 5.52 6.29
C TRP A 108 -1.20 5.67 7.53
N ASN A 109 -1.24 6.87 8.14
CA ASN A 109 -2.18 7.18 9.20
C ASN A 109 -3.56 7.53 8.61
N TYR A 110 -4.46 6.54 8.59
CA TYR A 110 -5.83 6.71 8.16
C TYR A 110 -6.64 7.57 9.14
N ASP A 111 -7.02 8.78 8.73
CA ASP A 111 -8.06 9.54 9.42
C ASP A 111 -9.43 9.19 8.85
N GLU A 112 -10.10 8.24 9.52
CA GLU A 112 -11.45 7.80 9.21
C GLU A 112 -12.45 8.96 9.14
N ARG A 113 -12.31 9.96 10.02
CA ARG A 113 -13.23 11.10 10.11
C ARG A 113 -13.01 12.06 8.96
N ALA A 114 -11.77 12.27 8.53
CA ALA A 114 -11.46 13.08 7.37
C ALA A 114 -11.99 12.43 6.08
N ALA A 115 -11.76 11.12 5.90
CA ALA A 115 -12.20 10.39 4.73
C ALA A 115 -13.75 10.30 4.61
N GLN A 116 -14.47 10.33 5.73
CA GLN A 116 -15.95 10.43 5.72
C GLN A 116 -16.46 11.80 5.26
N LYS A 117 -15.70 12.86 5.51
CA LYS A 117 -16.13 14.24 5.22
C LYS A 117 -15.68 14.72 3.85
N ASP A 118 -14.58 14.18 3.34
CA ASP A 118 -13.95 14.62 2.10
C ASP A 118 -13.69 13.44 1.15
N ALA A 119 -14.35 13.51 0.00
CA ALA A 119 -14.24 12.50 -1.05
C ALA A 119 -12.84 12.46 -1.68
N GLU A 120 -12.12 13.58 -1.71
CA GLU A 120 -10.75 13.63 -2.23
C GLU A 120 -9.79 12.88 -1.30
N THR A 121 -9.88 13.12 0.01
CA THR A 121 -9.15 12.38 1.04
C THR A 121 -9.46 10.88 0.96
N ALA A 122 -10.72 10.49 0.80
CA ALA A 122 -11.10 9.09 0.62
C ALA A 122 -10.47 8.45 -0.62
N ARG A 123 -10.45 9.17 -1.76
CA ARG A 123 -9.82 8.69 -3.01
C ARG A 123 -8.30 8.59 -2.87
N SER A 124 -7.67 9.62 -2.32
CA SER A 124 -6.23 9.64 -2.06
C SER A 124 -5.79 8.46 -1.19
N TRP A 125 -6.62 8.13 -0.19
CA TRP A 125 -6.42 6.95 0.64
C TRP A 125 -6.53 5.63 -0.12
N ALA A 126 -7.56 5.46 -0.94
CA ALA A 126 -7.71 4.29 -1.79
C ALA A 126 -6.53 4.15 -2.77
N ASN A 127 -6.09 5.25 -3.39
CA ASN A 127 -4.95 5.29 -4.29
C ASN A 127 -3.65 4.84 -3.60
N ALA A 128 -3.42 5.31 -2.37
CA ALA A 128 -2.29 4.87 -1.57
C ALA A 128 -2.32 3.36 -1.34
N ASN A 129 -3.45 2.83 -0.86
CA ASN A 129 -3.65 1.39 -0.62
C ASN A 129 -3.45 0.57 -1.91
N ALA A 130 -3.88 1.10 -3.05
CA ALA A 130 -3.67 0.48 -4.35
C ALA A 130 -2.19 0.41 -4.74
N PHE A 131 -1.41 1.44 -4.42
CA PHE A 131 0.04 1.44 -4.64
C PHE A 131 0.74 0.43 -3.73
N ALA A 132 0.54 0.48 -2.41
CA ALA A 132 1.24 -0.45 -1.50
C ALA A 132 0.82 -1.90 -1.71
N ALA A 133 -0.43 -2.16 -2.12
CA ALA A 133 -0.86 -3.49 -2.51
C ALA A 133 -0.06 -4.02 -3.70
N ARG A 134 0.13 -3.22 -4.75
CA ARG A 134 0.95 -3.62 -5.91
C ARG A 134 2.41 -3.80 -5.54
N VAL A 135 2.97 -2.91 -4.72
CA VAL A 135 4.33 -3.06 -4.20
C VAL A 135 4.49 -4.35 -3.39
N THR A 136 3.49 -4.68 -2.56
CA THR A 136 3.48 -5.95 -1.80
C THR A 136 3.37 -7.17 -2.72
N ALA A 137 2.68 -7.04 -3.86
CA ALA A 137 2.59 -8.11 -4.85
C ALA A 137 3.94 -8.41 -5.54
N THR A 138 4.88 -7.46 -5.54
CA THR A 138 6.25 -7.69 -6.05
C THR A 138 7.22 -8.18 -4.97
N ALA A 139 6.83 -8.09 -3.69
CA ALA A 139 7.66 -8.56 -2.58
C ALA A 139 7.78 -10.09 -2.59
N SER A 140 8.89 -10.59 -2.04
CA SER A 140 9.01 -12.01 -1.77
C SER A 140 7.96 -12.42 -0.73
N ALA A 141 6.99 -13.25 -1.13
CA ALA A 141 5.87 -13.67 -0.29
C ALA A 141 6.29 -14.27 1.07
N PHE A 142 7.51 -14.79 1.14
CA PHE A 142 8.07 -15.56 2.26
C PHE A 142 9.16 -14.83 3.04
N ASP A 143 9.61 -13.67 2.55
CA ASP A 143 10.62 -12.89 3.23
C ASP A 143 9.95 -11.71 3.91
N SER A 144 9.63 -11.88 5.20
CA SER A 144 9.05 -10.81 6.01
C SER A 144 10.01 -9.63 6.26
N SER A 145 11.27 -9.75 5.84
CA SER A 145 12.25 -8.67 5.87
C SER A 145 12.34 -7.90 4.54
N ASP A 146 11.60 -8.32 3.51
CA ASP A 146 11.58 -7.61 2.23
C ASP A 146 11.01 -6.19 2.43
N PRO A 147 11.74 -5.12 2.07
CA PRO A 147 11.30 -3.74 2.28
C PRO A 147 10.05 -3.35 1.47
N LEU A 148 9.63 -4.20 0.51
CA LEU A 148 8.40 -4.02 -0.27
C LEU A 148 7.19 -4.74 0.33
N ASP A 149 7.37 -5.52 1.39
CA ASP A 149 6.29 -6.29 1.99
C ASP A 149 5.46 -5.47 2.99
N PHE A 150 4.33 -4.97 2.53
CA PHE A 150 3.35 -4.26 3.34
C PHE A 150 2.13 -5.14 3.70
N SER A 151 2.25 -6.46 3.66
CA SER A 151 1.11 -7.37 3.90
C SER A 151 0.49 -7.20 5.29
N LEU A 152 1.23 -6.76 6.31
CA LEU A 152 0.65 -6.39 7.61
C LEU A 152 -0.39 -5.26 7.49
N TYR A 153 -0.19 -4.32 6.56
CA TYR A 153 -1.12 -3.20 6.35
C TYR A 153 -2.40 -3.68 5.68
N ALA A 154 -2.29 -4.71 4.84
CA ALA A 154 -3.47 -5.42 4.32
C ALA A 154 -4.33 -5.98 5.47
N ILE A 155 -3.70 -6.61 6.48
CA ILE A 155 -4.42 -7.10 7.67
C ILE A 155 -5.12 -5.95 8.38
N TRP A 156 -4.45 -4.82 8.58
CA TRP A 156 -5.07 -3.68 9.26
C TRP A 156 -6.25 -3.11 8.49
N ALA A 157 -6.13 -2.95 7.17
CA ALA A 157 -7.21 -2.46 6.32
C ALA A 157 -8.40 -3.43 6.28
N LEU A 158 -8.13 -4.73 6.11
CA LEU A 158 -9.15 -5.78 6.09
C LEU A 158 -9.83 -5.94 7.44
N ARG A 159 -9.09 -5.87 8.55
CA ARG A 159 -9.64 -5.92 9.90
C ARG A 159 -10.57 -4.74 10.16
N ALA A 160 -10.12 -3.52 9.86
CA ALA A 160 -10.92 -2.31 10.03
C ALA A 160 -12.23 -2.36 9.23
N ALA A 161 -12.18 -2.84 7.98
CA ALA A 161 -13.34 -2.90 7.09
C ALA A 161 -14.29 -4.07 7.39
N LEU A 162 -13.77 -5.23 7.80
CA LEU A 162 -14.50 -6.49 7.74
C LEU A 162 -14.67 -7.20 9.09
N GLU A 163 -13.85 -6.86 10.08
CA GLU A 163 -13.79 -7.58 11.36
C GLU A 163 -14.10 -6.72 12.58
N ASP A 164 -13.96 -5.40 12.56
CA ASP A 164 -14.12 -4.58 13.77
C ASP A 164 -15.56 -4.13 14.04
N LYS A 165 -16.30 -3.69 13.01
CA LYS A 165 -17.67 -3.19 13.14
C LYS A 165 -18.49 -3.47 11.87
N ASP A 166 -19.81 -3.41 11.99
CA ASP A 166 -20.70 -3.57 10.83
C ASP A 166 -20.88 -2.29 10.02
N ASP A 167 -20.88 -1.14 10.70
CA ASP A 167 -20.97 0.18 10.09
C ASP A 167 -19.58 0.80 9.98
N VAL A 168 -18.99 0.68 8.80
CA VAL A 168 -17.68 1.21 8.45
C VAL A 168 -17.83 2.21 7.30
N PRO A 169 -17.04 3.29 7.28
CA PRO A 169 -17.03 4.19 6.14
C PRO A 169 -16.69 3.49 4.83
N GLU A 170 -17.27 4.03 3.78
CA GLU A 170 -17.10 3.58 2.39
C GLU A 170 -15.62 3.57 2.00
N ALA A 171 -14.87 4.59 2.44
CA ALA A 171 -13.44 4.70 2.21
C ALA A 171 -12.63 3.54 2.86
N THR A 172 -13.06 3.03 4.01
CA THR A 172 -12.41 1.88 4.67
C THR A 172 -12.62 0.61 3.86
N VAL A 173 -13.84 0.40 3.34
CA VAL A 173 -14.15 -0.74 2.44
C VAL A 173 -13.37 -0.64 1.15
N ALA A 174 -13.31 0.55 0.54
CA ALA A 174 -12.57 0.78 -0.69
C ALA A 174 -11.07 0.49 -0.52
N ALA A 175 -10.45 0.94 0.58
CA ALA A 175 -9.06 0.66 0.91
C ALA A 175 -8.81 -0.84 1.08
N ALA A 176 -9.66 -1.55 1.82
CA ALA A 176 -9.56 -3.00 2.00
C ALA A 176 -9.69 -3.76 0.66
N ALA A 177 -10.57 -3.29 -0.24
CA ALA A 177 -10.71 -3.87 -1.57
C ALA A 177 -9.44 -3.73 -2.41
N MET A 178 -8.69 -2.63 -2.30
CA MET A 178 -7.44 -2.44 -3.05
C MET A 178 -6.41 -3.54 -2.76
N TRP A 179 -6.27 -3.92 -1.48
CA TRP A 179 -5.36 -4.99 -1.07
C TRP A 179 -5.71 -6.33 -1.72
N ILE A 180 -6.98 -6.68 -1.75
CA ILE A 180 -7.42 -7.92 -2.38
C ILE A 180 -7.27 -7.86 -3.89
N LEU A 181 -7.63 -6.73 -4.52
CA LEU A 181 -7.60 -6.60 -5.98
C LEU A 181 -6.19 -6.59 -6.57
N PHE A 182 -5.20 -6.09 -5.83
CA PHE A 182 -3.84 -5.91 -6.35
C PHE A 182 -2.79 -6.78 -5.68
N ALA A 183 -3.02 -7.24 -4.44
CA ALA A 183 -2.14 -8.17 -3.74
C ALA A 183 -2.80 -9.53 -3.45
N GLY A 184 -4.01 -9.78 -3.96
CA GLY A 184 -4.82 -10.94 -3.57
C GLY A 184 -4.11 -12.29 -3.73
N GLU A 185 -3.30 -12.46 -4.78
CA GLU A 185 -2.51 -13.67 -5.00
C GLU A 185 -1.51 -13.93 -3.87
N VAL A 186 -0.70 -12.92 -3.51
CA VAL A 186 0.33 -13.05 -2.47
C VAL A 186 -0.32 -13.22 -1.09
N LEU A 187 -1.39 -12.47 -0.80
CA LEU A 187 -2.11 -12.56 0.47
C LEU A 187 -2.82 -13.91 0.63
N ARG A 188 -3.37 -14.46 -0.46
CA ARG A 188 -3.95 -15.80 -0.46
C ARG A 188 -2.89 -16.85 -0.21
N LYS A 189 -1.74 -16.75 -0.87
CA LYS A 189 -0.61 -17.67 -0.66
C LYS A 189 -0.16 -17.65 0.80
N GLN A 190 0.04 -16.47 1.37
CA GLN A 190 0.33 -16.29 2.80
C GLN A 190 -0.76 -16.88 3.70
N SER A 191 -2.03 -16.82 3.29
CA SER A 191 -3.15 -17.45 4.02
C SER A 191 -3.13 -18.98 3.96
N LYS A 192 -2.73 -19.57 2.81
CA LYS A 192 -2.52 -21.02 2.66
C LYS A 192 -1.35 -21.50 3.53
N GLU A 193 -0.31 -20.67 3.65
CA GLU A 193 0.93 -20.97 4.38
C GLU A 193 0.89 -20.55 5.85
N GLN A 194 -0.22 -19.98 6.32
CA GLN A 194 -0.43 -19.57 7.70
C GLN A 194 0.60 -18.57 8.23
N ARG A 195 0.97 -17.58 7.40
CA ARG A 195 1.89 -16.51 7.81
C ARG A 195 1.35 -15.80 9.05
N SER A 196 2.16 -15.75 10.11
CA SER A 196 1.83 -15.09 11.39
C SER A 196 2.77 -13.93 11.69
N TYR A 197 2.39 -13.11 12.68
CA TYR A 197 3.16 -11.96 13.15
C TYR A 197 3.35 -12.02 14.66
N GLU A 198 4.45 -11.51 15.18
CA GLU A 198 4.67 -11.51 16.62
C GLU A 198 3.75 -10.53 17.36
N GLY A 199 3.31 -10.91 18.55
CA GLY A 199 2.45 -10.08 19.40
C GLY A 199 1.00 -9.99 18.91
N LYS A 200 0.38 -8.83 19.08
CA LYS A 200 -1.05 -8.58 18.78
C LYS A 200 -1.28 -7.77 17.50
N VAL A 201 -0.23 -7.49 16.74
CA VAL A 201 -0.30 -6.56 15.60
C VAL A 201 -1.24 -7.05 14.50
N ALA A 202 -1.36 -8.37 14.34
CA ALA A 202 -2.21 -9.03 13.35
C ALA A 202 -3.41 -9.77 13.97
N GLN A 203 -3.78 -9.46 15.22
CA GLN A 203 -4.88 -10.14 15.90
C GLN A 203 -6.22 -9.99 15.16
N ALA A 204 -7.16 -10.88 15.41
CA ALA A 204 -8.55 -10.80 14.96
C ALA A 204 -9.24 -9.49 15.42
N GLY A 205 -10.18 -9.00 14.62
CA GLY A 205 -11.03 -7.86 14.96
C GLY A 205 -12.18 -8.23 15.90
N ASN A 206 -12.86 -7.19 16.41
CA ASN A 206 -13.82 -7.32 17.52
C ASN A 206 -15.01 -8.25 17.27
N LYS A 207 -15.36 -8.52 16.01
CA LYS A 207 -16.45 -9.44 15.64
C LYS A 207 -16.06 -10.91 15.77
N TYR A 208 -14.79 -11.18 15.98
CA TYR A 208 -14.24 -12.53 16.09
C TYR A 208 -13.46 -12.69 17.41
N PRO A 209 -14.05 -12.41 18.58
CA PRO A 209 -13.33 -12.37 19.86
C PRO A 209 -12.76 -13.72 20.29
N ASN A 210 -13.28 -14.83 19.74
CA ASN A 210 -12.85 -16.19 20.03
C ASN A 210 -11.94 -16.77 18.94
N LYS A 211 -11.56 -15.98 17.91
CA LYS A 211 -10.62 -16.42 16.88
C LYS A 211 -9.21 -16.03 17.30
N GLU A 212 -8.30 -16.99 17.31
CA GLU A 212 -6.89 -16.79 17.65
C GLU A 212 -6.04 -16.35 16.46
N TRP A 213 -6.67 -15.74 15.44
CA TRP A 213 -5.94 -15.30 14.25
C TRP A 213 -4.87 -14.30 14.62
N ASN A 214 -3.64 -14.58 14.19
CA ASN A 214 -2.49 -13.71 14.40
C ASN A 214 -1.71 -13.45 13.11
N GLY A 215 -2.44 -13.41 11.99
CA GLY A 215 -1.87 -13.29 10.66
C GLY A 215 -2.85 -13.66 9.57
N PHE A 216 -2.33 -14.27 8.52
CA PHE A 216 -3.08 -14.77 7.38
C PHE A 216 -3.46 -16.22 7.58
N GLU A 217 -4.74 -16.51 7.48
CA GLU A 217 -5.27 -17.87 7.60
C GLU A 217 -6.42 -18.08 6.63
N MET A 218 -6.59 -19.30 6.12
CA MET A 218 -7.66 -19.61 5.18
C MET A 218 -9.07 -19.40 5.76
N ASP A 219 -9.27 -19.61 7.07
CA ASP A 219 -10.55 -19.34 7.72
C ASP A 219 -10.84 -17.83 7.79
N ARG A 220 -9.81 -17.02 8.08
CA ARG A 220 -9.88 -15.56 8.05
C ARG A 220 -10.15 -15.03 6.63
N TRP A 221 -9.46 -15.57 5.63
CA TRP A 221 -9.67 -15.25 4.22
C TRP A 221 -11.12 -15.50 3.78
N ARG A 222 -11.71 -16.64 4.16
CA ARG A 222 -13.12 -16.95 3.88
C ARG A 222 -14.06 -15.97 4.55
N SER A 223 -13.75 -15.57 5.78
CA SER A 223 -14.52 -14.57 6.53
C SER A 223 -14.50 -13.21 5.82
N TRP A 224 -13.34 -12.78 5.30
CA TRP A 224 -13.25 -11.56 4.48
C TRP A 224 -14.08 -11.65 3.19
N ASN A 225 -13.99 -12.77 2.46
CA ASN A 225 -14.77 -12.97 1.24
C ASN A 225 -16.29 -12.90 1.52
N ASN A 226 -16.75 -13.54 2.59
CA ASN A 226 -18.15 -13.48 3.02
C ASN A 226 -18.60 -12.06 3.40
N ARG A 227 -17.72 -11.26 4.00
CA ARG A 227 -18.02 -9.87 4.34
C ARG A 227 -18.11 -8.98 3.10
N PHE A 228 -17.21 -9.10 2.14
CA PHE A 228 -17.37 -8.42 0.85
C PHE A 228 -18.65 -8.85 0.13
N ALA A 229 -19.01 -10.14 0.19
CA ALA A 229 -20.27 -10.63 -0.35
C ALA A 229 -21.50 -10.01 0.34
N ASN A 230 -21.47 -9.82 1.65
CA ASN A 230 -22.55 -9.14 2.35
C ASN A 230 -22.63 -7.66 1.92
N ILE A 231 -21.49 -6.95 1.91
CA ILE A 231 -21.42 -5.53 1.53
C ILE A 231 -21.95 -5.31 0.11
N SER A 232 -21.67 -6.21 -0.84
CA SER A 232 -22.16 -6.10 -2.21
C SER A 232 -23.69 -6.12 -2.32
N GLU A 233 -24.38 -6.74 -1.35
CA GLU A 233 -25.84 -6.80 -1.32
C GLU A 233 -26.45 -5.65 -0.51
N VAL A 234 -25.87 -5.32 0.65
CA VAL A 234 -26.51 -4.43 1.63
C VAL A 234 -26.07 -2.97 1.57
N SER A 235 -24.93 -2.65 0.95
CA SER A 235 -24.45 -1.26 0.93
C SER A 235 -25.46 -0.34 0.21
N PRO A 236 -25.77 0.85 0.76
CA PRO A 236 -26.65 1.80 0.10
C PRO A 236 -25.94 2.56 -1.04
N TYR A 237 -24.61 2.49 -1.13
CA TYR A 237 -23.80 3.19 -2.12
C TYR A 237 -23.42 2.26 -3.27
N LYS A 238 -23.78 2.65 -4.50
CA LYS A 238 -23.59 1.82 -5.70
C LYS A 238 -22.11 1.50 -5.93
N GLU A 239 -21.24 2.49 -5.78
CA GLU A 239 -19.80 2.35 -5.98
C GLU A 239 -19.21 1.30 -5.03
N ILE A 240 -19.70 1.26 -3.78
CA ILE A 240 -19.27 0.29 -2.77
C ILE A 240 -19.84 -1.10 -3.03
N LYS A 241 -21.08 -1.20 -3.55
CA LYS A 241 -21.61 -2.48 -4.02
C LYS A 241 -20.77 -3.06 -5.15
N ASP A 242 -20.45 -2.22 -6.14
CA ASP A 242 -19.71 -2.63 -7.33
C ASP A 242 -18.28 -3.06 -6.98
N ILE A 243 -17.57 -2.30 -6.13
CA ILE A 243 -16.22 -2.67 -5.72
C ILE A 243 -16.20 -3.92 -4.84
N ALA A 244 -17.15 -4.08 -3.91
CA ALA A 244 -17.25 -5.27 -3.07
C ALA A 244 -17.58 -6.51 -3.91
N LYS A 245 -18.46 -6.37 -4.91
CA LYS A 245 -18.79 -7.45 -5.87
C LYS A 245 -17.59 -7.85 -6.71
N LYS A 246 -16.83 -6.88 -7.24
CA LYS A 246 -15.59 -7.11 -7.98
C LYS A 246 -14.56 -7.84 -7.10
N THR A 247 -14.41 -7.39 -5.87
CA THR A 247 -13.46 -7.95 -4.89
C THR A 247 -13.81 -9.39 -4.52
N LYS A 248 -15.08 -9.66 -4.15
CA LYS A 248 -15.59 -11.01 -3.89
C LYS A 248 -15.34 -11.96 -5.07
N ARG A 249 -15.66 -11.51 -6.29
CA ARG A 249 -15.43 -12.31 -7.50
C ARG A 249 -13.95 -12.66 -7.64
N HIS A 250 -13.06 -11.68 -7.52
CA HIS A 250 -11.62 -11.90 -7.60
C HIS A 250 -11.13 -12.89 -6.53
N MET A 251 -11.58 -12.77 -5.27
CA MET A 251 -11.25 -13.74 -4.23
C MET A 251 -11.74 -15.16 -4.55
N GLY A 252 -12.89 -15.28 -5.21
CA GLY A 252 -13.43 -16.55 -5.69
C GLY A 252 -12.61 -17.15 -6.84
N ASP A 253 -12.16 -16.33 -7.77
CA ASP A 253 -11.29 -16.76 -8.88
C ASP A 253 -9.95 -17.28 -8.33
N LEU A 254 -9.35 -16.54 -7.39
CA LEU A 254 -8.16 -16.97 -6.66
C LEU A 254 -8.40 -18.27 -5.88
N ALA A 255 -9.63 -18.54 -5.43
CA ALA A 255 -9.96 -19.75 -4.68
C ALA A 255 -9.78 -21.03 -5.50
N ASN A 256 -9.96 -20.93 -6.81
CA ASN A 256 -9.91 -22.03 -7.77
C ASN A 256 -8.52 -22.22 -8.42
N CYS A 257 -7.54 -21.41 -7.99
CA CYS A 257 -6.11 -21.51 -8.32
C CYS A 257 -5.30 -22.06 -7.13
#